data_AF-A0A015TSU0-F1
#
_entry.id   AF-A0A015TSU0-F1
#
_cell.length_a   1.000
_cell.length_b   1.000
_cell.length_c   1.000
_cell.angle_alpha   90.00
_cell.angle_beta   90.00
_cell.angle_gamma   90.00
#
_symmetry.space_group_name_H-M   'P 1'
#
loop_
_entity.id
_entity.type
_entity.pdbx_description
1 polymer ?
#
loop_
_entity_poly.entity_id
_entity_poly.type
_entity_poly.pdbx_seq_one_letter_code
_entity_poly.pdbx_strand_id
1 'polypeptide(L)'
;KSFFIEVFVPLFFDHQKYMMTARNSPLENPKLSWGDMIKGKKPFETPEQRRARIDKMIRKIESEEADAGIAVGYGVSDNTAATTGQVTNINFSDNKENVYLSWIGDGLGIGVSGGLTISFNYEQILLDIFDGWKYYRDYLERYPWMKGNQINTWNAHWIVHRYDDYLYDVDNPTSGMNPVAPVEGEIVNLPTISWVPVVMGIARYFPIDNLVGYLYSIGKSNTTIGFMPFRL
;
A
#
# COMPACT_ATOMS: atom_id res chain seq x y z
N LYS A 1 -14.32 7.82 -6.86
CA LYS A 1 -13.49 8.61 -7.82
C LYS A 1 -12.88 9.87 -7.22
N SER A 2 -13.67 10.83 -6.71
CA SER A 2 -13.13 12.11 -6.20
C SER A 2 -12.04 11.94 -5.14
N PHE A 3 -12.26 11.08 -4.12
CA PHE A 3 -11.22 10.77 -3.13
C PHE A 3 -9.91 10.26 -3.75
N PHE A 4 -9.99 9.43 -4.79
CA PHE A 4 -8.80 8.93 -5.48
C PHE A 4 -8.01 10.06 -6.13
N ILE A 5 -8.70 11.00 -6.79
CA ILE A 5 -8.06 12.10 -7.53
C ILE A 5 -7.58 13.21 -6.59
N GLU A 6 -8.38 13.56 -5.59
CA GLU A 6 -8.18 14.76 -4.76
C GLU A 6 -7.34 14.47 -3.49
N VAL A 7 -7.33 13.23 -3.01
CA VAL A 7 -6.64 12.85 -1.77
C VAL A 7 -5.56 11.81 -2.03
N PHE A 8 -5.93 10.67 -2.64
CA PHE A 8 -5.02 9.54 -2.81
C PHE A 8 -3.87 9.87 -3.76
N VAL A 9 -4.17 10.39 -4.96
CA VAL A 9 -3.16 10.70 -5.98
C VAL A 9 -2.12 11.72 -5.51
N PRO A 10 -2.50 12.88 -4.95
CA PRO A 10 -1.53 13.86 -4.46
C PRO A 10 -0.58 13.25 -3.42
N LEU A 11 -1.11 12.43 -2.51
CA LEU A 11 -0.31 11.85 -1.42
C LEU A 11 0.59 10.71 -1.89
N PHE A 12 0.08 9.82 -2.76
CA PHE A 12 0.75 8.58 -3.14
C PHE A 12 1.67 8.72 -4.36
N PHE A 13 1.31 9.57 -5.32
CA PHE A 13 1.91 9.56 -6.66
C PHE A 13 2.41 10.92 -7.16
N ASP A 14 2.02 12.05 -6.57
CA ASP A 14 2.51 13.37 -7.00
C ASP A 14 3.86 13.79 -6.36
N HIS A 15 4.66 12.79 -6.00
CA HIS A 15 5.97 12.98 -5.36
C HIS A 15 7.03 12.14 -6.06
N GLN A 16 8.29 12.52 -5.89
CA GLN A 16 9.42 11.79 -6.50
C GLN A 16 9.47 10.32 -6.10
N LYS A 17 9.06 9.99 -4.87
CA LYS A 17 9.02 8.61 -4.36
C LYS A 17 7.57 8.24 -4.10
N TYR A 18 7.02 7.34 -4.91
CA TYR A 18 5.64 6.87 -4.74
C TYR A 18 5.51 6.03 -3.47
N MET A 19 4.39 6.14 -2.77
CA MET A 19 4.13 5.34 -1.57
C MET A 19 3.83 3.88 -1.89
N MET A 20 3.26 3.64 -3.07
CA MET A 20 2.93 2.32 -3.60
C MET A 20 3.16 2.28 -5.11
N THR A 21 3.20 1.09 -5.69
CA THR A 21 3.18 0.85 -7.14
C THR A 21 2.40 -0.42 -7.42
N ALA A 22 1.62 -0.46 -8.50
CA ALA A 22 1.03 -1.70 -8.99
C ALA A 22 1.72 -2.16 -10.28
N ARG A 23 2.11 -3.43 -10.29
CA ARG A 23 2.77 -4.04 -11.44
C ARG A 23 1.90 -3.92 -12.67
N ASN A 24 2.52 -3.65 -13.82
CA ASN A 24 1.86 -3.47 -15.11
C ASN A 24 1.02 -2.19 -15.26
N SER A 25 0.78 -1.44 -14.19
CA SER A 25 0.08 -0.16 -14.26
C SER A 25 0.94 0.96 -14.86
N PRO A 26 0.35 2.00 -15.45
CA PRO A 26 1.05 3.24 -15.79
C PRO A 26 1.84 3.86 -14.62
N LEU A 27 1.40 3.64 -13.38
CA LEU A 27 2.05 4.16 -12.16
C LEU A 27 3.31 3.36 -11.76
N GLU A 28 3.61 2.25 -12.43
CA GLU A 28 4.91 1.58 -12.34
C GLU A 28 5.64 1.56 -13.68
N ASN A 29 4.94 1.42 -14.81
CA ASN A 29 5.54 1.21 -16.13
C ASN A 29 5.73 2.50 -16.97
N PRO A 30 6.95 2.75 -17.50
CA PRO A 30 8.18 1.95 -17.41
C PRO A 30 8.75 1.86 -16.00
N LYS A 31 9.29 0.69 -15.62
CA LYS A 31 9.67 0.35 -14.24
C LYS A 31 10.48 1.44 -13.54
N LEU A 32 9.99 1.85 -12.37
CA LEU A 32 10.69 2.77 -11.47
C LEU A 32 11.82 2.04 -10.73
N SER A 33 12.98 2.69 -10.62
CA SER A 33 14.15 2.16 -9.91
C SER A 33 14.60 3.15 -8.85
N TRP A 34 13.91 3.16 -7.70
CA TRP A 34 14.22 4.08 -6.61
C TRP A 34 15.68 4.03 -6.18
N GLY A 35 16.28 2.84 -6.14
CA GLY A 35 17.70 2.69 -5.80
C GLY A 35 18.64 3.40 -6.77
N ASP A 36 18.39 3.30 -8.09
CA ASP A 36 19.18 4.01 -9.09
C ASP A 36 18.95 5.52 -9.03
N MET A 37 17.70 5.94 -8.79
CA MET A 37 17.33 7.35 -8.71
C MET A 37 17.95 8.03 -7.49
N ILE A 38 17.86 7.40 -6.32
CA ILE A 38 18.49 7.85 -5.07
C ILE A 38 20.01 7.92 -5.22
N LYS A 39 20.64 6.94 -5.89
CA LYS A 39 22.09 6.92 -6.17
C LYS A 39 22.51 7.88 -7.31
N GLY A 40 21.58 8.65 -7.88
CA GLY A 40 21.87 9.59 -8.97
C GLY A 40 22.22 8.94 -10.32
N LYS A 41 22.06 7.62 -10.47
CA LYS A 41 22.31 6.89 -11.72
C LYS A 41 21.23 7.15 -12.78
N LYS A 42 20.04 7.54 -12.33
CA LYS A 42 18.89 7.93 -13.16
C LYS A 42 18.25 9.16 -12.53
N PRO A 43 17.73 10.12 -13.31
CA PRO A 43 16.96 11.21 -12.75
C PRO A 43 15.64 10.67 -12.18
N PHE A 44 15.13 11.33 -11.13
CA PHE A 44 13.72 11.19 -10.75
C PHE A 44 12.83 11.75 -11.87
N GLU A 45 11.58 11.28 -11.91
CA GLU A 45 10.61 11.80 -12.87
C GLU A 45 10.32 13.29 -12.63
N THR A 46 10.12 14.05 -13.69
CA THR A 46 9.64 15.44 -13.59
C THR A 46 8.15 15.47 -13.20
N PRO A 47 7.63 16.57 -12.66
CA PRO A 47 6.19 16.71 -12.39
C PRO A 47 5.31 16.39 -13.60
N GLU A 48 5.73 16.77 -14.81
CA GLU A 48 5.00 16.52 -16.06
C GLU A 48 4.97 15.03 -16.40
N GLN A 49 6.08 14.31 -16.19
CA GLN A 49 6.15 12.87 -16.41
C GLN A 49 5.24 12.12 -15.43
N ARG A 50 5.24 12.51 -14.14
CA ARG A 50 4.34 11.93 -13.14
C ARG A 50 2.88 12.18 -13.50
N ARG A 51 2.53 13.43 -13.83
CA ARG A 51 1.18 13.80 -14.27
C ARG A 51 0.73 13.00 -15.48
N ALA A 52 1.60 12.81 -16.47
CA ALA A 52 1.28 12.00 -17.65
C ALA A 52 0.97 10.53 -17.30
N ARG A 53 1.65 9.94 -16.32
CA ARG A 53 1.34 8.59 -15.81
C ARG A 53 0.00 8.54 -15.10
N ILE A 54 -0.28 9.53 -14.24
CA ILE A 54 -1.55 9.65 -13.51
C ILE A 54 -2.72 9.81 -14.49
N ASP A 55 -2.61 10.73 -15.45
CA ASP A 55 -3.64 10.98 -16.48
C ASP A 55 -3.84 9.76 -17.38
N LYS A 56 -2.75 9.04 -17.70
CA LYS A 56 -2.85 7.75 -18.41
C LYS A 56 -3.60 6.73 -17.58
N MET A 57 -3.28 6.59 -16.29
CA MET A 57 -3.96 5.66 -15.39
C MET A 57 -5.46 5.96 -15.31
N ILE A 58 -5.83 7.21 -15.05
CA ILE A 58 -7.23 7.62 -14.95
C ILE A 58 -7.97 7.34 -16.28
N ARG A 59 -7.37 7.66 -17.43
CA ARG A 59 -7.96 7.32 -18.73
C ARG A 59 -8.17 5.82 -18.90
N LYS A 60 -7.18 4.98 -18.58
CA LYS A 60 -7.32 3.52 -18.65
C LYS A 60 -8.49 3.03 -17.80
N ILE A 61 -8.61 3.50 -16.55
CA ILE A 61 -9.73 3.14 -15.66
C ILE A 61 -11.07 3.46 -16.33
N GLU A 62 -11.19 4.64 -16.94
CA GLU A 62 -12.45 5.14 -17.47
C GLU A 62 -12.83 4.55 -18.84
N SER A 63 -11.86 4.14 -19.67
CA SER A 63 -12.11 3.74 -21.06
C SER A 63 -11.88 2.27 -21.39
N GLU A 64 -11.13 1.53 -20.58
CA GLU A 64 -10.74 0.15 -20.86
C GLU A 64 -11.41 -0.83 -19.89
N GLU A 65 -11.52 -2.10 -20.27
CA GLU A 65 -11.92 -3.16 -19.34
C GLU A 65 -10.84 -3.39 -18.29
N ALA A 66 -11.24 -3.55 -17.02
CA ALA A 66 -10.30 -3.69 -15.92
C ALA A 66 -9.46 -4.98 -16.00
N ASP A 67 -8.14 -4.82 -16.00
CA ASP A 67 -7.15 -5.89 -15.85
C ASP A 67 -6.20 -5.60 -14.67
N ALA A 68 -5.25 -6.49 -14.39
CA ALA A 68 -4.25 -6.31 -13.33
C ALA A 68 -3.39 -5.02 -13.45
N GLY A 69 -3.32 -4.40 -14.63
CA GLY A 69 -2.66 -3.11 -14.84
C GLY A 69 -3.56 -1.90 -14.57
N ILE A 70 -4.86 -2.13 -14.36
CA ILE A 70 -5.89 -1.10 -14.11
C ILE A 70 -6.44 -1.23 -12.68
N ALA A 71 -6.68 -2.44 -12.20
CA ALA A 71 -7.22 -2.72 -10.88
C ALA A 71 -6.28 -3.61 -10.07
N VAL A 72 -5.99 -3.22 -8.84
CA VAL A 72 -5.07 -3.96 -7.97
C VAL A 72 -5.73 -5.27 -7.52
N GLY A 73 -5.01 -6.38 -7.65
CA GLY A 73 -5.49 -7.72 -7.29
C GLY A 73 -6.33 -8.42 -8.36
N TYR A 74 -6.69 -7.74 -9.46
CA TYR A 74 -7.39 -8.36 -10.59
C TYR A 74 -6.46 -9.30 -11.35
N GLY A 75 -7.06 -10.27 -12.05
CA GLY A 75 -6.33 -11.11 -13.00
C GLY A 75 -5.81 -10.30 -14.18
N VAL A 76 -4.70 -10.75 -14.76
CA VAL A 76 -4.34 -10.26 -16.11
C VAL A 76 -5.33 -10.85 -17.12
N SER A 77 -5.49 -10.17 -18.25
CA SER A 77 -6.36 -10.62 -19.35
C SER A 77 -5.94 -11.97 -19.94
N ASP A 78 -4.66 -12.35 -19.82
CA ASP A 78 -4.18 -13.69 -20.14
C ASP A 78 -4.33 -14.62 -18.93
N ASN A 79 -5.39 -15.45 -18.97
CA ASN A 79 -5.71 -16.42 -17.92
C ASN A 79 -4.63 -17.48 -17.64
N THR A 80 -3.54 -17.52 -18.42
CA THR A 80 -2.41 -18.43 -18.20
C THR A 80 -1.22 -17.79 -17.48
N ALA A 81 -1.22 -16.47 -17.26
CA ALA A 81 -0.08 -15.81 -16.64
C ALA A 81 -0.03 -16.02 -15.12
N ALA A 82 1.18 -16.06 -14.56
CA ALA A 82 1.41 -16.26 -13.13
C ALA A 82 0.89 -15.12 -12.21
N THR A 83 0.52 -13.98 -12.79
CA THR A 83 -0.09 -12.85 -12.08
C THR A 83 -1.61 -12.87 -12.12
N THR A 84 -2.23 -13.94 -12.65
CA THR A 84 -3.68 -14.14 -12.56
C THR A 84 -4.07 -14.37 -11.10
N GLY A 85 -5.08 -13.66 -10.64
CA GLY A 85 -5.66 -13.79 -9.30
C GLY A 85 -7.16 -13.54 -9.39
N GLN A 86 -7.92 -14.14 -8.46
CA GLN A 86 -9.36 -13.90 -8.31
C GLN A 86 -10.20 -14.13 -9.60
N VAL A 87 -9.76 -15.02 -10.49
CA VAL A 87 -10.52 -15.37 -11.70
C VAL A 87 -11.75 -16.19 -11.31
N THR A 88 -12.92 -15.73 -11.73
CA THR A 88 -14.21 -16.36 -11.46
C THR A 88 -14.99 -16.54 -12.76
N ASN A 89 -15.87 -17.54 -12.80
CA ASN A 89 -16.87 -17.71 -13.86
C ASN A 89 -18.15 -16.90 -13.61
N ILE A 90 -18.22 -16.15 -12.50
CA ILE A 90 -19.30 -15.21 -12.21
C ILE A 90 -19.07 -13.95 -13.03
N ASN A 91 -20.06 -13.58 -13.85
CA ASN A 91 -20.01 -12.34 -14.62
C ASN A 91 -20.29 -11.16 -13.69
N PHE A 92 -19.25 -10.41 -13.33
CA PHE A 92 -19.39 -9.12 -12.68
C PHE A 92 -19.31 -8.02 -13.73
N SER A 93 -20.28 -7.12 -13.74
CA SER A 93 -20.19 -5.91 -14.56
C SER A 93 -18.96 -5.11 -14.15
N ASP A 94 -18.18 -4.63 -15.12
CA ASP A 94 -17.05 -3.73 -14.86
C ASP A 94 -17.55 -2.49 -14.11
N ASN A 95 -17.14 -2.37 -12.85
CA ASN A 95 -17.50 -1.25 -11.99
C ASN A 95 -16.26 -0.41 -11.73
N LYS A 96 -16.23 0.78 -12.35
CA LYS A 96 -15.11 1.72 -12.23
C LYS A 96 -14.87 2.18 -10.80
N GLU A 97 -15.91 2.20 -9.97
CA GLU A 97 -15.78 2.48 -8.55
C GLU A 97 -14.97 1.39 -7.84
N ASN A 98 -15.21 0.11 -8.15
CA ASN A 98 -14.42 -1.00 -7.61
C ASN A 98 -12.95 -0.91 -8.03
N VAL A 99 -12.69 -0.45 -9.25
CA VAL A 99 -11.32 -0.20 -9.71
C VAL A 99 -10.64 0.85 -8.83
N TYR A 100 -11.26 2.00 -8.60
CA TYR A 100 -10.71 3.02 -7.70
C TYR A 100 -10.53 2.51 -6.27
N LEU A 101 -11.52 1.77 -5.76
CA LEU A 101 -11.47 1.17 -4.43
C LEU A 101 -10.38 0.10 -4.31
N SER A 102 -10.01 -0.61 -5.38
CA SER A 102 -8.93 -1.60 -5.34
C SER A 102 -7.58 -0.95 -4.99
N TRP A 103 -7.31 0.25 -5.52
CA TRP A 103 -6.10 1.01 -5.21
C TRP A 103 -6.09 1.53 -3.78
N ILE A 104 -7.21 2.11 -3.34
CA ILE A 104 -7.35 2.63 -1.98
C ILE A 104 -7.24 1.48 -0.97
N GLY A 105 -7.92 0.37 -1.25
CA GLY A 105 -7.90 -0.85 -0.43
C GLY A 105 -6.50 -1.44 -0.31
N ASP A 106 -5.73 -1.50 -1.41
CA ASP A 106 -4.34 -1.96 -1.34
C ASP A 106 -3.46 -0.98 -0.54
N GLY A 107 -3.69 0.34 -0.66
CA GLY A 107 -3.04 1.34 0.21
C GLY A 107 -3.37 1.21 1.69
N LEU A 108 -4.52 0.64 2.04
CA LEU A 108 -4.98 0.38 3.42
C LEU A 108 -4.50 -0.97 3.98
N GLY A 109 -3.87 -1.83 3.17
CA GLY A 109 -3.39 -3.13 3.65
C GLY A 109 -2.26 -3.01 4.69
N ILE A 110 -2.21 -3.93 5.65
CA ILE A 110 -1.14 -4.03 6.65
C ILE A 110 -0.13 -5.12 6.25
N GLY A 111 1.07 -4.71 5.86
CA GLY A 111 2.13 -5.59 5.35
C GLY A 111 2.97 -6.17 6.48
N VAL A 112 2.98 -7.50 6.60
CA VAL A 112 3.67 -8.25 7.67
C VAL A 112 4.74 -9.20 7.09
N SER A 113 5.61 -9.69 7.96
CA SER A 113 6.66 -10.65 7.59
C SER A 113 6.07 -11.90 6.92
N GLY A 114 6.83 -12.47 5.99
CA GLY A 114 6.36 -13.55 5.10
C GLY A 114 5.80 -13.04 3.76
N GLY A 115 5.85 -11.72 3.51
CA GLY A 115 5.36 -11.13 2.27
C GLY A 115 3.84 -11.14 2.17
N LEU A 116 3.16 -11.12 3.32
CA LEU A 116 1.70 -11.13 3.42
C LEU A 116 1.19 -9.74 3.78
N THR A 117 -0.01 -9.45 3.31
CA THR A 117 -0.79 -8.28 3.66
C THR A 117 -2.09 -8.74 4.31
N ILE A 118 -2.45 -8.09 5.41
CA ILE A 118 -3.72 -8.29 6.12
C ILE A 118 -4.59 -7.07 5.85
N SER A 119 -5.78 -7.29 5.28
CA SER A 119 -6.81 -6.25 5.17
C SER A 119 -7.89 -6.49 6.22
N PHE A 120 -8.11 -5.53 7.11
CA PHE A 120 -9.15 -5.58 8.12
C PHE A 120 -10.36 -4.77 7.68
N ASN A 121 -11.55 -5.37 7.76
CA ASN A 121 -12.80 -4.66 7.52
C ASN A 121 -13.35 -4.09 8.84
N TYR A 122 -12.61 -3.16 9.44
CA TYR A 122 -13.01 -2.46 10.66
C TYR A 122 -12.75 -0.97 10.51
N GLU A 123 -13.82 -0.17 10.56
CA GLU A 123 -13.82 1.25 10.16
C GLU A 123 -12.71 2.05 10.86
N GLN A 124 -12.60 1.96 12.18
CA GLN A 124 -11.61 2.75 12.91
C GLN A 124 -10.18 2.35 12.55
N ILE A 125 -9.89 1.07 12.29
CA ILE A 125 -8.57 0.62 11.87
C ILE A 125 -8.23 1.21 10.49
N LEU A 126 -9.19 1.26 9.57
CA LEU A 126 -9.01 1.85 8.24
C LEU A 126 -8.76 3.36 8.32
N LEU A 127 -9.53 4.08 9.14
CA LEU A 127 -9.33 5.52 9.37
C LEU A 127 -7.98 5.80 10.03
N ASP A 128 -7.58 4.97 10.98
CA ASP A 128 -6.30 5.09 11.67
C ASP A 128 -5.12 4.83 10.73
N ILE A 129 -5.22 3.88 9.80
CA ILE A 129 -4.23 3.68 8.74
C ILE A 129 -4.16 4.91 7.83
N PHE A 130 -5.33 5.42 7.39
CA PHE A 130 -5.42 6.61 6.55
C PHE A 130 -4.74 7.82 7.20
N ASP A 131 -4.96 8.06 8.49
CA ASP A 131 -4.27 9.10 9.27
C ASP A 131 -2.74 8.94 9.24
N GLY A 132 -2.27 7.70 9.21
CA GLY A 132 -0.86 7.32 9.13
C GLY A 132 -0.17 7.69 7.82
N TRP A 133 -0.92 7.85 6.73
CA TRP A 133 -0.34 8.05 5.39
C TRP A 133 0.42 9.38 5.27
N LYS A 134 -0.09 10.45 5.88
CA LYS A 134 0.60 11.76 5.86
C LYS A 134 1.97 11.69 6.55
N TYR A 135 2.07 10.96 7.65
CA TYR A 135 3.35 10.78 8.33
C TYR A 135 4.32 9.96 7.46
N TYR A 136 3.84 8.94 6.75
CA TYR A 136 4.70 8.22 5.80
C TYR A 136 5.24 9.13 4.70
N ARG A 137 4.40 10.03 4.15
CA ARG A 137 4.82 11.04 3.16
C ARG A 137 5.99 11.85 3.70
N ASP A 138 5.83 12.34 4.92
CA ASP A 138 6.83 13.17 5.59
C ASP A 138 8.12 12.38 5.87
N TYR A 139 8.04 11.09 6.20
CA TYR A 139 9.22 10.22 6.29
C TYR A 139 9.92 10.09 4.93
N LEU A 140 9.19 9.80 3.86
CA LEU A 140 9.80 9.68 2.53
C LEU A 140 10.51 10.98 2.09
N GLU A 141 9.96 12.15 2.41
CA GLU A 141 10.61 13.43 2.09
C GLU A 141 11.80 13.73 3.01
N ARG A 142 11.69 13.46 4.32
CA ARG A 142 12.77 13.71 5.29
C ARG A 142 13.96 12.78 5.17
N TYR A 143 13.77 11.58 4.62
CA TYR A 143 14.82 10.58 4.43
C TYR A 143 15.12 10.39 2.93
N PRO A 144 16.08 11.16 2.35
CA PRO A 144 16.41 11.07 0.93
C PRO A 144 16.76 9.66 0.47
N TRP A 145 17.42 8.89 1.33
CA TRP A 145 17.91 7.54 1.06
C TRP A 145 16.86 6.43 1.18
N MET A 146 15.63 6.78 1.57
CA MET A 146 14.55 5.81 1.73
C MET A 146 13.89 5.48 0.39
N LYS A 147 13.66 4.19 0.11
CA LYS A 147 12.90 3.76 -1.08
C LYS A 147 11.39 4.02 -0.90
N GLY A 148 10.72 4.37 -1.99
CA GLY A 148 9.25 4.34 -2.06
C GLY A 148 8.70 2.91 -2.13
N ASN A 149 7.40 2.77 -2.38
CA ASN A 149 6.65 1.50 -2.49
C ASN A 149 6.74 0.63 -1.22
N GLN A 150 6.45 1.20 -0.05
CA GLN A 150 6.46 0.47 1.23
C GLN A 150 5.26 0.84 2.12
N ILE A 151 4.16 1.34 1.54
CA ILE A 151 2.99 1.78 2.32
C ILE A 151 2.45 0.68 3.23
N ASN A 152 2.33 -0.57 2.77
CA ASN A 152 1.78 -1.63 3.62
C ASN A 152 2.71 -1.95 4.80
N THR A 153 4.01 -1.94 4.58
CA THR A 153 4.99 -2.09 5.66
C THR A 153 4.91 -0.93 6.64
N TRP A 154 4.75 0.30 6.15
CA TRP A 154 4.52 1.47 6.98
C TRP A 154 3.25 1.31 7.84
N ASN A 155 2.13 0.88 7.24
CA ASN A 155 0.87 0.70 7.95
C ASN A 155 1.01 -0.27 9.12
N ALA A 156 1.84 -1.30 9.00
CA ALA A 156 2.13 -2.22 10.11
C ALA A 156 2.87 -1.54 11.26
N HIS A 157 3.95 -0.80 10.97
CA HIS A 157 4.67 -0.02 11.99
C HIS A 157 3.78 1.05 12.63
N TRP A 158 2.98 1.74 11.81
CA TRP A 158 2.08 2.78 12.26
C TRP A 158 1.02 2.25 13.22
N ILE A 159 0.36 1.13 12.88
CA ILE A 159 -0.66 0.54 13.74
C ILE A 159 -0.08 0.01 15.05
N VAL A 160 1.09 -0.61 15.01
CA VAL A 160 1.78 -1.05 16.24
C VAL A 160 2.15 0.14 17.12
N HIS A 161 2.62 1.25 16.52
CA HIS A 161 2.97 2.45 17.27
C HIS A 161 1.73 3.17 17.83
N ARG A 162 0.70 3.38 17.01
CA ARG A 162 -0.53 4.11 17.39
C ARG A 162 -1.29 3.43 18.50
N TYR A 163 -1.30 2.09 18.54
CA TYR A 163 -1.98 1.30 19.56
C TYR A 163 -1.06 0.91 20.73
N ASP A 164 0.06 1.61 20.91
CA ASP A 164 0.89 1.50 22.08
C ASP A 164 0.51 2.57 23.12
N ASP A 165 -0.20 2.15 24.17
CA ASP A 165 -0.69 3.04 25.23
C ASP A 165 0.40 3.80 26.00
N TYR A 166 1.67 3.37 25.90
CA TYR A 166 2.79 3.97 26.62
C TYR A 166 3.62 4.89 25.75
N LEU A 167 3.73 4.59 24.46
CA LEU A 167 4.62 5.30 23.53
C LEU A 167 3.88 6.28 22.61
N TYR A 168 2.59 6.07 22.34
CA TYR A 168 1.84 6.94 21.45
C TYR A 168 1.48 8.26 22.12
N ASP A 169 1.83 9.36 21.48
CA ASP A 169 1.48 10.71 21.89
C ASP A 169 0.65 11.37 20.79
N VAL A 170 -0.59 11.75 21.09
CA VAL A 170 -1.51 12.36 20.12
C VAL A 170 -1.04 13.74 19.65
N ASP A 171 -0.29 14.47 20.49
CA ASP A 171 0.27 15.78 20.15
C ASP A 171 1.58 15.63 19.36
N ASN A 172 2.25 14.48 19.47
CA ASN A 172 3.42 14.12 18.70
C ASN A 172 3.35 12.67 18.13
N PRO A 173 2.53 12.43 17.09
CA PRO A 173 2.14 11.07 16.68
C PRO A 173 3.24 10.18 16.09
N THR A 174 4.44 10.72 15.88
CA THR A 174 5.61 9.95 15.39
C THR A 174 6.74 9.89 16.43
N SER A 175 6.49 10.35 17.66
CA SER A 175 7.47 10.36 18.73
C SER A 175 8.00 8.95 19.00
N GLY A 176 9.32 8.78 19.08
CA GLY A 176 9.93 7.47 19.30
C GLY A 176 9.86 6.48 18.12
N MET A 177 9.19 6.83 17.02
CA MET A 177 9.08 5.99 15.84
C MET A 177 10.36 6.12 14.99
N ASN A 178 11.21 5.09 14.99
CA ASN A 178 12.34 5.00 14.06
C ASN A 178 12.38 3.63 13.36
N PRO A 179 11.45 3.38 12.42
CA PRO A 179 11.24 2.06 11.84
C PRO A 179 12.21 1.77 10.68
N VAL A 180 13.24 2.60 10.48
CA VAL A 180 14.09 2.57 9.29
C VAL A 180 15.33 1.72 9.53
N ALA A 181 15.65 0.83 8.59
CA ALA A 181 16.81 -0.05 8.64
C ALA A 181 17.69 0.08 7.38
N PRO A 182 19.02 -0.04 7.49
CA PRO A 182 19.91 -0.12 6.34
C PRO A 182 19.67 -1.38 5.49
N VAL A 183 19.78 -1.26 4.16
CA VAL A 183 19.68 -2.41 3.23
C VAL A 183 20.96 -2.62 2.44
N GLU A 184 21.45 -1.57 1.79
CA GLU A 184 22.59 -1.66 0.88
C GLU A 184 23.28 -0.30 0.79
N GLY A 185 24.48 -0.20 1.39
CA GLY A 185 25.16 1.08 1.54
C GLY A 185 24.32 2.06 2.36
N GLU A 186 24.12 3.26 1.82
CA GLU A 186 23.33 4.32 2.48
C GLU A 186 21.82 4.17 2.28
N ILE A 187 21.36 3.28 1.38
CA ILE A 187 19.92 3.10 1.13
C ILE A 187 19.27 2.37 2.31
N VAL A 188 18.17 2.95 2.77
CA VAL A 188 17.37 2.45 3.89
C VAL A 188 15.96 2.03 3.46
N ASN A 189 15.35 1.14 4.23
CA ASN A 189 13.98 0.67 4.02
C ASN A 189 13.22 0.53 5.35
N LEU A 190 11.95 0.14 5.26
CA LEU A 190 11.19 -0.35 6.40
C LEU A 190 11.32 -1.88 6.43
N PRO A 191 11.85 -2.48 7.51
CA PRO A 191 11.78 -3.92 7.69
C PRO A 191 10.32 -4.30 7.94
N THR A 192 9.90 -5.44 7.42
CA THR A 192 8.59 -6.02 7.79
C THR A 192 8.62 -6.47 9.26
N ILE A 193 7.47 -6.40 9.92
CA ILE A 193 7.29 -6.88 11.29
C ILE A 193 6.37 -8.10 11.31
N SER A 194 6.47 -8.92 12.36
CA SER A 194 5.54 -10.04 12.58
C SER A 194 4.10 -9.53 12.67
N TRP A 195 3.14 -10.38 12.30
CA TRP A 195 1.71 -10.08 12.48
C TRP A 195 1.30 -10.04 13.97
N VAL A 196 2.08 -10.68 14.85
CA VAL A 196 1.74 -10.80 16.28
C VAL A 196 1.63 -9.43 16.98
N PRO A 197 2.62 -8.51 16.90
CA PRO A 197 2.47 -7.17 17.46
C PRO A 197 1.27 -6.38 16.93
N VAL A 198 0.95 -6.52 15.64
CA VAL A 198 -0.20 -5.83 15.02
C VAL A 198 -1.50 -6.29 15.68
N VAL A 199 -1.72 -7.60 15.75
CA VAL A 199 -2.94 -8.18 16.33
C VAL A 199 -3.02 -7.91 17.83
N MET A 200 -1.90 -8.02 18.55
CA MET A 200 -1.85 -7.71 20.00
C MET A 200 -2.07 -6.23 20.30
N GLY A 201 -1.64 -5.31 19.43
CA GLY A 201 -1.95 -3.88 19.55
C GLY A 201 -3.44 -3.63 19.39
N ILE A 202 -4.02 -4.16 18.32
CA ILE A 202 -5.47 -4.06 18.04
C ILE A 202 -6.30 -4.63 19.20
N ALA A 203 -5.95 -5.82 19.70
CA ALA A 203 -6.66 -6.49 20.80
C ALA A 203 -6.68 -5.68 22.10
N ARG A 204 -5.58 -4.97 22.39
CA ARG A 204 -5.48 -4.12 23.59
C ARG A 204 -6.27 -2.82 23.43
N TYR A 205 -6.24 -2.24 22.24
CA TYR A 205 -6.82 -0.93 21.97
C TYR A 205 -8.34 -1.00 21.75
N PHE A 206 -8.85 -2.07 21.14
CA PHE A 206 -10.27 -2.25 20.88
C PHE A 206 -10.86 -3.44 21.66
N PRO A 207 -12.00 -3.26 22.35
CA PRO A 207 -12.70 -4.35 23.01
C PRO A 207 -13.53 -5.15 21.98
N ILE A 208 -12.86 -5.90 21.10
CA ILE A 208 -13.48 -6.70 20.04
C ILE A 208 -13.13 -8.16 20.25
N ASP A 209 -14.13 -9.04 20.37
CA ASP A 209 -13.88 -10.48 20.61
C ASP A 209 -13.44 -11.25 19.34
N ASN A 210 -13.81 -10.74 18.15
CA ASN A 210 -13.49 -11.38 16.88
C ASN A 210 -13.30 -10.35 15.77
N LEU A 211 -12.13 -10.37 15.15
CA LEU A 211 -11.79 -9.53 14.01
C LEU A 211 -11.44 -10.43 12.82
N VAL A 212 -12.09 -10.21 11.67
CA VAL A 212 -11.78 -10.96 10.45
C VAL A 212 -10.80 -10.15 9.60
N GLY A 213 -9.65 -10.75 9.28
CA GLY A 213 -8.69 -10.22 8.33
C GLY A 213 -8.66 -11.03 7.05
N TYR A 214 -8.59 -10.37 5.89
CA TYR A 214 -8.33 -11.00 4.60
C TYR A 214 -6.82 -11.03 4.33
N LEU A 215 -6.24 -12.23 4.20
CA LEU A 215 -4.81 -12.43 4.02
C LEU A 215 -4.47 -12.74 2.57
N TYR A 216 -3.54 -11.98 2.02
CA TYR A 216 -3.09 -12.11 0.63
C TYR A 216 -1.63 -11.68 0.45
N SER A 217 -1.09 -11.94 -0.73
CA SER A 217 0.20 -11.44 -1.20
C SER A 217 0.07 -11.01 -2.65
N ILE A 218 0.41 -9.76 -2.96
CA ILE A 218 0.46 -9.24 -4.33
C ILE A 218 1.92 -9.01 -4.69
N GLY A 219 2.36 -9.55 -5.82
CA GLY A 219 3.78 -9.48 -6.19
C GLY A 219 4.06 -10.11 -7.54
N LYS A 220 5.08 -10.97 -7.61
CA LYS A 220 5.38 -11.71 -8.85
C LYS A 220 4.32 -12.77 -9.17
N SER A 221 3.80 -13.40 -8.12
CA SER A 221 2.67 -14.31 -8.15
C SER A 221 1.70 -13.81 -7.09
N ASN A 222 0.42 -13.66 -7.44
CA ASN A 222 -0.60 -13.30 -6.47
C ASN A 222 -0.98 -14.55 -5.69
N THR A 223 -1.04 -14.45 -4.35
CA THR A 223 -1.45 -15.54 -3.47
C THR A 223 -2.58 -15.06 -2.58
N THR A 224 -3.67 -15.83 -2.50
CA THR A 224 -4.75 -15.59 -1.53
C THR A 224 -4.74 -16.71 -0.51
N ILE A 225 -4.69 -16.35 0.77
CA ILE A 225 -4.87 -17.32 1.87
C ILE A 225 -6.35 -17.39 2.23
N GLY A 226 -7.02 -16.23 2.32
CA GLY A 226 -8.45 -16.13 2.58
C GLY A 226 -8.78 -15.30 3.82
N PHE A 227 -10.02 -15.42 4.28
CA PHE A 227 -10.51 -14.74 5.48
C PHE A 227 -10.14 -15.54 6.73
N MET A 228 -9.42 -14.91 7.64
CA MET A 228 -8.96 -15.50 8.90
C MET A 228 -9.62 -14.78 10.09
N PRO A 229 -10.37 -15.49 10.94
CA PRO A 229 -10.85 -14.92 12.19
C PRO A 229 -9.73 -14.86 13.23
N PHE A 230 -9.54 -13.70 13.82
CA PHE A 230 -8.68 -13.47 14.97
C PHE A 230 -9.55 -13.34 16.21
N ARG A 231 -9.40 -14.27 17.16
CA ARG A 231 -9.98 -14.14 18.50
C ARG A 231 -9.00 -13.33 19.34
N LEU A 232 -9.41 -12.16 19.77
CA LEU A 232 -8.57 -11.16 20.42
C LEU A 232 -8.73 -11.19 21.94
#